data_AF-J4U9X5-F1
#
_entry.id   AF-J4U9X5-F1
#
_cell.length_a   1.000
_cell.length_b   1.000
_cell.length_c   1.000
_cell.angle_alpha   90.00
_cell.angle_beta   90.00
_cell.angle_gamma   90.00
#
_symmetry.space_group_name_H-M   'P 1'
#
loop_
_entity.id
_entity.type
_entity.pdbx_description
1 polymer ?
#
loop_
_entity_poly.entity_id
_entity_poly.type
_entity_poly.pdbx_seq_one_letter_code
_entity_poly.pdbx_strand_id
1 'polypeptide(L)'
;MICKAVSKSYEYFENVEVLVDDVKKEISSKDEILGFDESRNMTIRGMSKIIQVPVMMTFYNQVKTVNVTVACATEEFKEADYHNFNMSMGQFMDSVELAMYM
;
A
#
# COMPACT_ATOMS: atom_id res chain seq x y z
N MET A 1 9.61 10.27 -7.29
CA MET A 1 9.83 9.96 -5.83
C MET A 1 8.87 8.88 -5.30
N ILE A 2 7.58 8.93 -5.67
CA ILE A 2 6.54 7.98 -5.26
C ILE A 2 6.67 6.58 -5.90
N CYS A 3 7.24 6.46 -7.11
CA CYS A 3 7.47 5.17 -7.77
C CYS A 3 8.35 4.22 -6.93
N LYS A 4 9.38 4.76 -6.27
CA LYS A 4 10.26 3.98 -5.39
C LYS A 4 9.50 3.47 -4.15
N ALA A 5 8.67 4.31 -3.54
CA ALA A 5 7.84 3.92 -2.41
C ALA A 5 6.89 2.78 -2.79
N VAL A 6 6.17 2.93 -3.91
CA VAL A 6 5.24 1.90 -4.41
C VAL A 6 5.98 0.60 -4.75
N SER A 7 7.14 0.68 -5.41
CA SER A 7 7.98 -0.48 -5.74
C SER A 7 8.47 -1.22 -4.50
N LYS A 8 8.85 -0.50 -3.43
CA LYS A 8 9.24 -1.09 -2.14
C LYS A 8 8.05 -1.73 -1.42
N SER A 9 6.91 -1.05 -1.40
CA SER A 9 5.68 -1.58 -0.78
C SER A 9 5.18 -2.86 -1.46
N TYR A 10 5.48 -3.07 -2.74
CA TYR A 10 5.08 -4.25 -3.53
C TYR A 10 5.33 -5.58 -2.83
N GLU A 11 6.43 -5.70 -2.07
CA GLU A 11 6.81 -6.96 -1.43
C GLU A 11 5.82 -7.40 -0.34
N TYR A 12 5.06 -6.46 0.23
CA TYR A 12 4.08 -6.72 1.29
C TYR A 12 2.70 -7.13 0.76
N PHE A 13 2.51 -7.20 -0.55
CA PHE A 13 1.23 -7.54 -1.16
C PHE A 13 1.29 -8.81 -1.99
N GLU A 14 0.15 -9.50 -2.06
CA GLU A 14 -0.18 -10.53 -3.04
C GLU A 14 -1.31 -10.04 -3.94
N ASN A 15 -1.41 -10.61 -5.15
CA ASN A 15 -2.40 -10.21 -6.16
C ASN A 15 -2.40 -8.69 -6.39
N VAL A 16 -1.19 -8.15 -6.62
CA VAL A 16 -0.94 -6.71 -6.62
C VAL A 16 -1.56 -6.04 -7.85
N GLU A 17 -2.22 -4.92 -7.62
CA GLU A 17 -2.62 -3.98 -8.66
C GLU A 17 -2.04 -2.60 -8.36
N VAL A 18 -1.50 -1.95 -9.39
CA VAL A 18 -0.97 -0.58 -9.30
C VAL A 18 -1.79 0.33 -10.20
N LEU A 19 -2.18 1.48 -9.64
CA LEU A 19 -2.87 2.54 -10.35
C LEU A 19 -1.99 3.79 -10.36
N VAL A 20 -1.96 4.47 -11.50
CA VAL A 20 -1.26 5.75 -11.71
C VAL A 20 -2.32 6.77 -12.10
N ASP A 21 -2.52 7.80 -11.27
CA ASP A 21 -3.62 8.76 -11.40
C ASP A 21 -4.98 8.05 -11.62
N ASP A 22 -5.29 7.09 -10.75
CA ASP A 22 -6.51 6.27 -10.77
C ASP A 22 -6.69 5.35 -11.99
N VAL A 23 -5.71 5.29 -12.89
CA VAL A 23 -5.71 4.39 -14.05
C VAL A 23 -4.87 3.15 -13.73
N LYS A 24 -5.47 1.97 -13.80
CA LYS A 24 -4.77 0.69 -13.64
C LYS A 24 -3.66 0.55 -14.68
N LYS A 25 -2.48 0.15 -14.22
CA LYS A 25 -1.35 -0.24 -15.06
C LYS A 25 -1.13 -1.74 -14.94
N GLU A 26 -0.97 -2.38 -16.09
CA GLU A 26 -0.49 -3.76 -16.15
C GLU A 26 1.01 -3.75 -15.84
N ILE A 27 1.41 -4.52 -14.84
CA ILE A 27 2.80 -4.68 -14.42
C ILE A 27 3.09 -6.17 -14.25
N SER A 28 4.26 -6.61 -14.71
CA SER A 28 4.69 -8.00 -14.49
C SER A 28 5.69 -8.14 -13.34
N SER A 29 6.32 -7.03 -12.94
CA SER A 29 7.33 -6.97 -11.90
C SER A 29 7.35 -5.63 -11.15
N LYS A 30 7.93 -5.60 -9.95
CA LYS A 30 8.12 -4.36 -9.16
C LYS A 30 9.09 -3.36 -9.79
N ASP A 31 9.97 -3.82 -10.69
CA ASP A 31 11.00 -3.00 -11.31
C ASP A 31 10.40 -2.11 -12.41
N GLU A 32 9.35 -2.56 -13.08
CA GLU A 32 8.59 -1.75 -14.06
C GLU A 32 7.99 -0.49 -13.45
N ILE A 33 7.63 -0.53 -12.16
CA ILE A 33 7.06 0.60 -11.42
C ILE A 33 8.05 1.77 -11.38
N LEU A 34 9.37 1.49 -11.36
CA LEU A 34 10.40 2.52 -11.32
C LEU A 34 10.52 3.29 -12.65
N GLY A 35 10.02 2.72 -13.75
CA GLY A 35 10.02 3.34 -15.08
C GLY A 35 8.78 4.20 -15.36
N PHE A 36 7.84 4.31 -14.43
CA PHE A 36 6.66 5.15 -14.60
C PHE A 36 6.99 6.63 -14.50
N ASP A 37 6.33 7.43 -15.34
CA ASP A 37 6.38 8.89 -15.28
C ASP A 37 5.85 9.41 -13.95
N GLU A 38 6.38 10.55 -13.50
CA GLU A 38 5.87 11.19 -12.28
C GLU A 38 4.41 11.62 -12.46
N SER A 39 3.57 11.14 -11.55
CA SER A 39 2.12 11.36 -11.51
C SER A 39 1.71 12.14 -10.26
N ARG A 40 0.44 12.52 -10.15
CA ARG A 40 -0.06 13.21 -8.95
C ARG A 40 -0.15 12.23 -7.78
N ASN A 41 -0.65 11.04 -8.06
CA ASN A 41 -0.75 9.97 -7.10
C ASN A 41 -0.46 8.60 -7.73
N MET A 42 -0.06 7.67 -6.87
CA MET A 42 0.03 6.26 -7.21
C MET A 42 -0.59 5.43 -6.11
N THR A 43 -1.35 4.43 -6.51
CA THR A 43 -2.03 3.52 -5.58
C THR A 43 -1.53 2.12 -5.79
N ILE A 44 -1.15 1.45 -4.71
CA ILE A 44 -0.93 0.00 -4.68
C ILE A 44 -2.04 -0.65 -3.87
N ARG A 45 -2.63 -1.71 -4.40
CA ARG A 45 -3.64 -2.48 -3.68
C ARG A 45 -3.45 -3.97 -3.90
N GLY A 46 -3.86 -4.76 -2.93
CA GLY A 46 -3.75 -6.21 -2.97
C GLY A 46 -4.03 -6.82 -1.61
N MET A 47 -3.80 -8.12 -1.47
CA MET A 47 -3.87 -8.80 -0.18
C MET A 47 -2.59 -8.52 0.61
N SER A 48 -2.68 -7.92 1.80
CA SER A 48 -1.51 -7.69 2.65
C SER A 48 -0.98 -9.00 3.22
N LYS A 49 0.33 -9.24 3.11
CA LYS A 49 1.01 -10.39 3.71
C LYS A 49 1.18 -10.28 5.22
N ILE A 50 1.08 -9.07 5.77
CA ILE A 50 1.32 -8.81 7.20
C ILE A 50 0.02 -9.04 7.97
N ILE A 51 -1.06 -8.39 7.55
CA ILE A 51 -2.36 -8.42 8.25
C ILE A 51 -3.41 -9.28 7.54
N GLN A 52 -3.03 -9.97 6.45
CA GLN A 52 -3.86 -10.98 5.77
C GLN A 52 -5.26 -10.50 5.37
N VAL A 53 -5.36 -9.23 4.95
CA VAL A 53 -6.59 -8.61 4.43
C VAL A 53 -6.31 -7.72 3.23
N PRO A 54 -7.32 -7.43 2.38
CA PRO A 54 -7.16 -6.49 1.28
C PRO A 54 -6.85 -5.09 1.81
N VAL A 55 -5.75 -4.51 1.32
CA VAL A 55 -5.28 -3.17 1.67
C VAL A 55 -5.04 -2.38 0.40
N MET A 56 -5.30 -1.07 0.46
CA MET A 56 -5.00 -0.09 -0.56
C MET A 56 -4.17 1.03 0.05
N MET A 57 -3.05 1.39 -0.57
CA MET A 57 -2.19 2.50 -0.17
C MET A 57 -2.04 3.49 -1.31
N THR A 58 -2.37 4.75 -1.07
CA THR A 58 -2.24 5.85 -2.03
C THR A 58 -1.14 6.81 -1.59
N PHE A 59 -0.14 6.99 -2.46
CA PHE A 59 0.96 7.92 -2.31
C PHE A 59 0.69 9.17 -3.14
N TYR A 60 0.97 10.34 -2.57
CA TYR A 60 0.78 11.62 -3.25
C TYR A 60 2.13 12.30 -3.46
N ASN A 61 2.36 12.86 -4.64
CA ASN A 61 3.64 13.50 -4.95
C ASN A 61 3.81 14.87 -4.27
N GLN A 62 2.70 15.58 -4.00
CA GLN A 62 2.70 16.97 -3.50
C GLN A 62 2.61 17.09 -1.97
N VAL A 63 2.25 16.00 -1.27
CA VAL A 63 2.07 16.00 0.19
C VAL A 63 2.82 14.83 0.81
N LYS A 64 3.29 15.00 2.05
CA LYS A 64 3.97 13.96 2.83
C LYS A 64 2.96 13.08 3.57
N THR A 65 1.99 12.54 2.84
CA THR A 65 0.91 11.73 3.41
C THR A 65 0.68 10.51 2.55
N VAL A 66 0.46 9.37 3.21
CA VAL A 66 0.03 8.13 2.59
C VAL A 66 -1.37 7.83 3.10
N ASN A 67 -2.32 7.59 2.21
CA ASN A 67 -3.66 7.19 2.60
C ASN A 67 -3.76 5.67 2.54
N VAL A 68 -4.17 5.04 3.64
CA VAL A 68 -4.24 3.58 3.75
C VAL A 68 -5.67 3.18 4.09
N THR A 69 -6.24 2.37 3.21
CA THR A 69 -7.59 1.83 3.37
C THR A 69 -7.50 0.32 3.53
N VAL A 70 -8.17 -0.22 4.54
CA VAL A 70 -8.22 -1.66 4.81
C VAL A 70 -9.65 -2.15 4.66
N ALA A 71 -9.82 -3.26 3.96
CA ALA A 71 -11.12 -3.90 3.84
C ALA A 71 -11.52 -4.55 5.17
N CYS A 72 -12.71 -4.25 5.67
CA CYS A 72 -13.33 -4.90 6.82
C CYS A 72 -13.87 -6.30 6.44
N ALA A 73 -13.00 -7.13 5.85
CA ALA A 73 -13.37 -8.41 5.25
C ALA A 73 -13.30 -9.58 6.24
N THR A 74 -12.47 -9.48 7.29
CA THR A 74 -12.32 -10.50 8.33
C THR A 74 -13.05 -10.07 9.61
N GLU A 75 -13.38 -11.04 10.47
CA GLU A 75 -13.97 -10.76 11.79
C GLU A 75 -13.08 -9.82 12.61
N GLU A 76 -11.76 -9.99 12.52
CA GLU A 76 -10.77 -9.10 13.15
C GLU A 76 -11.03 -7.64 12.81
N PHE A 77 -11.14 -7.27 11.54
CA PHE A 77 -11.32 -5.87 11.15
C PHE A 77 -12.78 -5.40 11.15
N LYS A 78 -13.75 -6.32 11.16
CA LYS A 78 -15.17 -5.99 11.17
C LYS A 78 -15.68 -5.63 12.56
N GLU A 79 -15.16 -6.28 13.59
CA GLU A 79 -15.54 -6.07 14.99
C GLU A 79 -14.42 -5.43 15.83
N ALA A 80 -13.26 -5.14 15.23
CA ALA A 80 -12.17 -4.46 15.94
C ALA A 80 -12.65 -3.13 16.54
N ASP A 81 -12.42 -2.99 17.84
CA ASP A 81 -12.39 -1.69 18.47
C ASP A 81 -11.18 -0.86 17.98
N TYR A 82 -11.19 0.42 18.31
CA TYR A 82 -10.14 1.35 17.92
C TYR A 82 -8.74 0.89 18.37
N HIS A 83 -8.62 0.23 19.53
CA HIS A 83 -7.32 -0.18 20.04
C HIS A 83 -6.75 -1.33 19.20
N ASN A 84 -7.53 -2.39 19.00
CA ASN A 84 -7.12 -3.57 18.23
C ASN A 84 -6.86 -3.21 16.77
N PHE A 85 -7.71 -2.36 16.17
CA PHE A 85 -7.49 -1.87 14.82
C PHE A 85 -6.13 -1.17 14.68
N ASN A 86 -5.82 -0.25 15.60
CA ASN A 86 -4.55 0.50 15.54
C ASN A 86 -3.34 -0.37 15.86
N MET A 87 -3.48 -1.41 16.69
CA MET A 87 -2.39 -2.36 16.94
C MET A 87 -2.01 -3.12 15.66
N SER A 88 -2.99 -3.67 14.93
CA SER A 88 -2.73 -4.37 13.66
C SER A 88 -2.23 -3.41 12.57
N MET A 89 -2.83 -2.21 12.47
CA MET A 89 -2.39 -1.19 11.52
C MET A 89 -1.00 -0.64 11.83
N GLY A 90 -0.63 -0.51 13.11
CA GLY A 90 0.69 -0.08 13.53
C GLY A 90 1.78 -1.01 12.99
N GLN A 91 1.62 -2.32 13.16
CA GLN A 91 2.56 -3.31 12.63
C GLN A 91 2.72 -3.22 11.12
N PHE A 92 1.61 -3.00 10.39
CA PHE A 92 1.64 -2.81 8.96
C PHE A 92 2.40 -1.53 8.55
N MET A 93 2.07 -0.41 9.19
CA MET A 93 2.68 0.89 8.89
C MET A 93 4.16 0.94 9.25
N ASP A 94 4.57 0.36 10.38
CA ASP A 94 5.98 0.24 10.78
C ASP A 94 6.78 -0.55 9.74
N SER A 95 6.22 -1.65 9.23
CA SER A 95 6.87 -2.46 8.19
C SER A 95 7.06 -1.68 6.89
N VAL A 96 6.04 -0.90 6.49
CA VAL A 96 6.13 -0.05 5.31
C VAL A 96 7.17 1.07 5.51
N GLU A 97 7.16 1.72 6.68
CA GLU A 97 8.12 2.78 7.00
C GLU A 97 9.56 2.25 6.95
N LEU A 98 9.83 1.10 7.58
CA LEU A 98 11.14 0.45 7.54
C LEU A 98 11.59 0.16 6.09
N ALA A 99 10.68 -0.29 5.23
CA ALA A 99 10.96 -0.55 3.82
C ALA A 99 11.35 0.71 3.03
N MET A 100 10.87 1.88 3.45
CA MET A 100 11.20 3.15 2.81
C MET A 100 12.59 3.66 3.17
N TYR A 101 13.11 3.28 4.35
CA TYR A 101 14.47 3.65 4.78
C TYR A 101 15.55 2.70 4.25
N MET A 102 15.17 1.49 3.78
CA MET A 102 16.06 0.52 3.11
C MET A 102 16.13 0.73 1.60
#